data_AF-A0A6M2A4U1-F1
#
_entry.id   AF-A0A6M2A4U1-F1
#
_cell.length_a   1.000
_cell.length_b   1.000
_cell.length_c   1.000
_cell.angle_alpha   90.00
_cell.angle_beta   90.00
_cell.angle_gamma   90.00
#
_symmetry.space_group_name_H-M   'P 1'
#
loop_
_entity.id
_entity.type
_entity.pdbx_description
1 polymer ?
#
loop_
_entity_poly.entity_id
_entity_poly.type
_entity_poly.pdbx_seq_one_letter_code
_entity_poly.pdbx_strand_id
1 'polypeptide(L)' 'MSAVSSNSYEASQIRHPHLGESPPTFICPITDNIMADPVIDKHGHSFERAAILEWLKINNTCPMNRQPLTPDDLAPN' A
#
# COMPACT_ATOMS: atom_id res chain seq x y z
N MET A 1 44.98 -31.51 -16.56
CA MET A 1 43.98 -31.39 -15.48
C MET A 1 43.86 -29.92 -15.13
N SER A 2 42.77 -29.31 -15.58
CA SER A 2 42.51 -27.88 -15.45
C SER A 2 41.91 -27.59 -14.08
N ALA A 3 42.46 -26.61 -13.36
CA ALA A 3 41.75 -25.90 -12.31
C ALA A 3 42.41 -24.52 -12.16
N VAL A 4 41.99 -23.59 -13.01
CA VAL A 4 42.29 -22.17 -12.82
C VAL A 4 41.26 -21.59 -11.86
N SER A 5 41.78 -20.75 -10.97
CA SER A 5 41.10 -19.63 -10.32
C SER A 5 40.05 -19.98 -9.26
N SER A 6 40.57 -20.17 -8.03
CA SER A 6 39.88 -19.72 -6.81
C SER A 6 39.51 -18.25 -6.99
N ASN A 7 38.26 -18.02 -7.36
CA ASN A 7 37.74 -16.69 -7.57
C ASN A 7 37.42 -16.09 -6.19
N SER A 8 38.41 -15.46 -5.57
CA SER A 8 38.27 -14.69 -4.34
C SER A 8 37.70 -13.30 -4.66
N TYR A 9 36.45 -13.25 -5.13
CA TYR A 9 35.67 -12.03 -5.06
C TYR A 9 35.01 -12.01 -3.68
N GLU A 10 35.74 -11.36 -2.78
CA GLU A 10 35.23 -10.33 -1.89
C GLU A 10 33.84 -10.57 -1.26
N ALA A 11 33.89 -10.64 0.07
CA ALA A 11 32.80 -10.50 1.03
C ALA A 11 31.97 -9.23 0.78
N SER A 12 31.19 -9.24 -0.30
CA SER A 12 30.24 -8.21 -0.64
C SER A 12 28.97 -8.51 0.15
N GLN A 13 28.85 -7.81 1.28
CA GLN A 13 27.61 -7.12 1.66
C GLN A 13 26.37 -7.98 1.40
N ILE A 14 25.89 -8.71 2.41
CA ILE A 14 24.48 -9.10 2.45
C ILE A 14 23.68 -7.79 2.53
N ARG A 15 23.52 -7.13 1.38
CA ARG A 15 22.45 -6.17 1.15
C ARG A 15 21.22 -7.04 1.36
N HIS A 16 20.58 -6.89 2.51
CA HIS A 16 19.21 -7.34 2.65
C HIS A 16 18.49 -6.82 1.40
N PRO A 17 18.06 -7.68 0.44
CA PRO A 17 17.12 -7.21 -0.54
C PRO A 17 15.95 -6.71 0.30
N HIS A 18 15.59 -5.44 0.13
CA HIS A 18 14.37 -4.85 0.67
C HIS A 18 13.28 -5.91 0.51
N LEU A 19 12.95 -6.61 1.60
CA LEU A 19 11.95 -7.66 1.62
C LEU A 19 10.67 -6.95 1.21
N GLY A 20 10.24 -7.21 -0.02
CA GLY A 20 9.30 -6.40 -0.76
C GLY A 20 8.23 -5.82 0.12
N GLU A 21 8.36 -4.54 0.44
CA GLU A 21 7.29 -3.72 1.01
C GLU A 21 6.33 -3.45 -0.14
N SER A 22 5.72 -4.51 -0.68
CA SER A 22 4.48 -4.38 -1.41
C SER A 22 3.55 -3.65 -0.45
N PRO A 23 3.03 -2.46 -0.81
CA PRO A 23 2.12 -1.75 0.07
C PRO A 23 1.02 -2.74 0.41
N PRO A 24 0.70 -2.96 1.70
CA PRO A 24 -0.31 -3.90 2.06
C PRO A 24 -1.65 -3.34 1.57
N THR A 25 -2.02 -3.68 0.33
CA THR A 25 -3.22 -3.20 -0.37
C THR A 25 -4.50 -3.63 0.32
N PHE A 26 -4.39 -4.44 1.37
CA PHE A 26 -5.47 -4.93 2.22
C PHE A 26 -5.61 -4.14 3.53
N ILE A 27 -4.68 -3.22 3.84
CA ILE A 27 -4.73 -2.39 5.05
C ILE A 27 -5.37 -1.05 4.71
N CYS A 28 -6.35 -0.65 5.50
CA CYS A 28 -6.98 0.66 5.37
C CYS A 28 -6.04 1.75 5.90
N PRO A 29 -5.71 2.79 5.12
CA PRO A 29 -4.83 3.87 5.57
C PRO A 29 -5.48 4.80 6.62
N ILE A 30 -6.79 4.66 6.89
CA ILE A 30 -7.49 5.44 7.91
C ILE A 30 -7.44 4.73 9.26
N THR A 31 -7.70 3.41 9.28
CA THR A 31 -7.79 2.62 10.51
C THR A 31 -6.52 1.83 10.83
N ASP A 32 -5.58 1.78 9.88
CA ASP A 32 -4.36 0.96 9.94
C ASP A 32 -4.63 -0.54 10.21
N ASN A 33 -5.82 -1.00 9.79
CA ASN A 33 -6.31 -2.36 9.99
C ASN A 33 -6.69 -3.01 8.66
N ILE A 34 -6.81 -4.34 8.65
CA ILE A 34 -7.27 -5.09 7.48
C ILE A 34 -8.68 -4.65 7.10
N MET A 35 -8.89 -4.31 5.84
CA MET A 35 -10.19 -3.98 5.27
C MET A 35 -11.06 -5.23 5.17
N ALA A 36 -12.26 -5.16 5.74
CA ALA A 36 -13.30 -6.16 5.57
C ALA A 36 -14.16 -5.87 4.33
N ASP A 37 -14.43 -4.59 4.06
CA ASP A 37 -15.21 -4.14 2.90
C ASP A 37 -14.43 -3.03 2.15
N PRO A 38 -13.44 -3.42 1.32
CA PRO A 38 -12.61 -2.48 0.61
C PRO A 38 -13.43 -1.73 -0.46
N VAL A 39 -13.43 -0.42 -0.35
CA VAL A 39 -13.93 0.50 -1.38
C VAL A 39 -12.78 1.27 -1.98
N ILE A 40 -12.81 1.46 -3.29
CA ILE A 40 -11.79 2.16 -4.06
C ILE A 40 -12.30 3.52 -4.50
N ASP A 41 -11.46 4.54 -4.38
CA ASP A 41 -11.73 5.85 -4.98
C ASP A 41 -11.36 5.87 -6.47
N LYS A 42 -11.78 6.92 -7.19
CA LYS A 42 -11.38 7.16 -8.59
C LYS A 42 -9.87 7.30 -8.82
N HIS A 43 -9.08 7.44 -7.76
CA HIS A 43 -7.63 7.58 -7.83
C HIS A 43 -6.90 6.25 -7.57
N GLY A 44 -7.63 5.17 -7.28
CA GLY A 44 -7.08 3.85 -7.01
C GLY A 44 -6.69 3.60 -5.55
N HIS A 45 -7.09 4.46 -4.61
CA HIS A 45 -6.86 4.24 -3.19
C HIS A 45 -7.99 3.38 -2.61
N SER A 46 -7.61 2.33 -1.89
CA SER A 46 -8.55 1.45 -1.20
C SER A 46 -8.68 1.85 0.27
N PHE A 47 -9.92 1.89 0.75
CA PHE A 47 -10.27 2.21 2.12
C PHE A 47 -11.31 1.23 2.64
N GLU A 48 -11.39 1.07 3.95
CA GLU A 48 -12.52 0.39 4.58
C GLU A 48 -13.78 1.25 4.41
N ARG A 49 -14.88 0.67 3.90
CA ARG A 49 -16.13 1.39 3.64
C ARG A 49 -16.59 2.18 4.85
N ALA A 50 -16.63 1.54 6.03
CA ALA A 50 -17.10 2.21 7.24
C ALA A 50 -16.23 3.42 7.61
N ALA A 51 -14.90 3.28 7.47
CA ALA A 51 -13.93 4.30 7.83
C ALA A 51 -13.99 5.51 6.88
N ILE A 52 -14.01 5.27 5.56
CA ILE A 52 -14.07 6.38 4.59
C ILE A 52 -15.42 7.09 4.63
N LEU A 53 -16.53 6.37 4.84
CA LEU A 53 -17.84 7.01 4.99
C LEU A 53 -17.92 7.87 6.24
N GLU A 54 -17.31 7.45 7.36
CA GLU A 54 -17.23 8.26 8.57
C GLU A 54 -16.36 9.50 8.37
N TRP A 55 -15.20 9.33 7.72
CA TRP A 55 -14.33 10.45 7.34
C TRP A 55 -15.09 11.47 6.48
N LEU A 56 -15.84 11.02 5.47
CA LEU A 56 -16.60 11.87 4.55
C LEU A 56 -17.78 12.61 5.20
N LYS A 57 -18.27 12.17 6.37
CA LYS A 57 -19.27 12.94 7.14
C LYS A 57 -18.71 14.26 7.67
N ILE A 58 -17.39 14.32 7.90
CA ILE A 58 -16.71 15.47 8.51
C ILE A 58 -15.85 16.20 7.47
N ASN A 59 -15.16 15.44 6.61
CA ASN A 59 -14.18 15.92 5.64
C ASN A 59 -14.59 15.46 4.23
N ASN A 60 -15.03 16.37 3.36
CA ASN A 60 -15.38 16.05 1.97
C ASN A 60 -14.14 15.90 1.06
N THR A 61 -13.07 15.28 1.58
CA THR A 61 -11.78 15.12 0.90
C THR A 61 -11.21 13.73 1.15
N CYS A 62 -10.35 13.24 0.27
CA CYS A 62 -9.65 11.98 0.44
C CYS A 62 -8.52 12.13 1.48
N PRO A 63 -8.39 11.20 2.45
CA PRO A 63 -7.39 11.31 3.51
C PRO A 63 -5.95 11.17 3.00
N MET A 64 -5.74 10.54 1.85
CA MET A 64 -4.42 10.31 1.24
C MET A 64 -3.88 11.53 0.49
N ASN A 65 -4.69 12.09 -0.41
CA ASN A 65 -4.24 13.13 -1.35
C ASN A 65 -4.95 14.49 -1.12
N ARG A 66 -5.87 14.56 -0.15
CA ARG A 66 -6.68 15.74 0.18
C ARG A 66 -7.50 16.29 -0.99
N GLN A 67 -7.74 15.49 -2.03
CA GLN A 67 -8.59 15.86 -3.16
C GLN A 67 -10.06 15.73 -2.77
N PRO A 68 -10.98 16.51 -3.39
CA PRO A 68 -12.41 16.36 -3.17
C PRO A 68 -12.87 14.94 -3.46
N LEU A 69 -13.52 14.33 -2.47
CA LEU A 69 -14.04 12.97 -2.53
C LEU A 69 -15.44 12.94 -1.93
N THR A 70 -16.36 12.28 -2.60
CA THR A 70 -17.73 12.06 -2.12
C THR A 70 -18.04 10.57 -2.02
N PRO A 71 -19.05 10.16 -1.23
CA PRO A 71 -19.43 8.75 -1.13
C PRO A 71 -19.81 8.11 -2.47
N ASP A 72 -20.36 8.89 -3.41
CA ASP A 72 -20.69 8.45 -4.77
C ASP A 72 -19.47 8.19 -5.66
N ASP A 73 -18.30 8.76 -5.32
CA ASP A 73 -17.04 8.49 -6.02
C ASP A 73 -16.40 7.14 -5.60
N LEU A 74 -16.98 6.44 -4.60
CA LEU A 74 -16.46 5.18 -4.07
C LEU A 74 -17.10 3.98 -4.76
N ALA A 75 -16.27 3.12 -5.33
CA ALA A 75 -16.70 1.85 -5.92
C ALA A 75 -16.30 0.66 -5.03
N PRO A 76 -17.09 -0.43 -4.98
CA PRO A 76 -16.63 -1.68 -4.37
C PRO A 76 -15.48 -2.30 -5.19
N ASN A 77 -14.44 -2.80 -4.51
CA ASN A 77 -13.33 -3.54 -5.11
C ASN A 77 -13.61 -5.05 -5.15
#